data_AF-A0A7C8I2K2-F1
#
_entry.id   AF-A0A7C8I2K2-F1
#
_cell.length_a   1.000
_cell.length_b   1.000
_cell.length_c   1.000
_cell.angle_alpha   90.00
_cell.angle_beta   90.00
_cell.angle_gamma   90.00
#
_symmetry.space_group_name_H-M   'P 1'
#
loop_
_entity.id
_entity.type
_entity.pdbx_description
1 polymer ?
#
loop_
_entity_poly.entity_id
_entity_poly.type
_entity_poly.pdbx_seq_one_letter_code
_entity_poly.pdbx_strand_id
1 'polypeptide(L)'
;MSTHDLSVEVYAGAPALDFDKQFAGAKKRIFLHAAIYNRFAENAAVSNALESALACPDVTLQAVLLPVWRDIVWMDAACQLVRPEGSRDDMLKKAEVSREFFLRLAKKYPQQVTIYEGKSFPAFPLVIVDETIFCGHYAHSQVLAPEGLWMQLAVPTGLLRHLADSKVHSFEYDAHCEHQLGTQQLSKKKEMSPHERAVFRYIQEWKEAKGAVITS
;
A
#
# COMPACT_ATOMS: atom_id res chain seq x y z
N MET A 1 18.43 2.83 -19.76
CA MET A 1 16.97 2.98 -19.63
C MET A 1 16.67 4.46 -19.73
N SER A 2 15.67 4.85 -20.51
CA SER A 2 15.21 6.25 -20.55
C SER A 2 14.81 6.67 -19.15
N THR A 3 15.37 7.78 -18.68
CA THR A 3 14.90 8.48 -17.48
C THR A 3 13.47 8.91 -17.76
N HIS A 4 12.49 8.07 -17.43
CA HIS A 4 11.13 8.57 -17.28
C HIS A 4 11.20 9.70 -16.26
N ASP A 5 10.81 10.91 -16.67
CA ASP A 5 10.78 12.07 -15.79
C ASP A 5 9.87 11.72 -14.60
N LEU A 6 10.52 11.45 -13.47
CA LEU A 6 9.85 11.22 -12.22
C LEU A 6 9.23 12.56 -11.81
N SER A 7 7.92 12.68 -11.94
CA SER A 7 7.18 13.83 -11.44
C SER A 7 6.80 13.59 -9.98
N VAL A 8 7.09 14.58 -9.12
CA VAL A 8 6.61 14.61 -7.74
C VAL A 8 5.71 15.81 -7.57
N GLU A 9 4.49 15.56 -7.12
CA GLU A 9 3.53 16.58 -6.75
C GLU A 9 3.23 16.45 -5.26
N VAL A 10 3.08 17.59 -4.59
CA VAL A 10 2.89 17.66 -3.13
C VAL A 10 1.52 18.27 -2.84
N TYR A 11 0.78 17.62 -1.95
CA TYR A 11 -0.60 17.93 -1.63
C TYR A 11 -0.79 18.15 -0.12
N ALA A 12 -1.67 19.08 0.22
CA ALA A 12 -2.14 19.30 1.59
C ALA A 12 -3.42 18.47 1.80
N GLY A 13 -3.24 17.28 2.40
CA GLY A 13 -4.31 16.35 2.70
C GLY A 13 -4.67 15.39 1.58
N ALA A 14 -5.09 14.19 1.97
CA ALA A 14 -5.61 13.14 1.12
C ALA A 14 -6.83 13.54 0.25
N PRO A 15 -7.74 14.45 0.69
CA PRO A 15 -8.86 14.87 -0.16
C PRO A 15 -8.42 15.49 -1.49
N ALA A 16 -7.24 16.12 -1.55
CA ALA A 16 -6.73 16.74 -2.77
C ALA A 16 -6.18 15.73 -3.80
N LEU A 17 -6.08 14.45 -3.44
CA LEU A 17 -5.58 13.38 -4.32
C LEU A 17 -6.66 12.77 -5.21
N ASP A 18 -7.93 13.14 -5.01
CA ASP A 18 -9.09 12.64 -5.78
C ASP A 18 -9.11 11.11 -5.90
N PHE A 19 -8.97 10.38 -4.78
CA PHE A 19 -8.85 8.92 -4.79
C PHE A 19 -10.00 8.19 -5.49
N ASP A 20 -11.19 8.78 -5.53
CA ASP A 20 -12.31 8.28 -6.34
C ASP A 20 -11.98 8.27 -7.83
N LYS A 21 -11.42 9.35 -8.38
CA LYS A 21 -10.95 9.40 -9.77
C LYS A 21 -9.79 8.46 -10.02
N GLN A 22 -8.84 8.40 -9.08
CA GLN A 22 -7.68 7.50 -9.20
C GLN A 22 -8.12 6.04 -9.28
N PHE A 23 -9.01 5.61 -8.37
CA PHE A 23 -9.50 4.22 -8.38
C PHE A 23 -10.36 3.92 -9.61
N ALA A 24 -11.27 4.81 -10.01
CA ALA A 24 -12.06 4.62 -11.22
C ALA A 24 -11.19 4.55 -12.49
N GLY A 25 -10.04 5.23 -12.48
CA GLY A 25 -9.06 5.23 -13.56
C GLY A 25 -8.20 3.97 -13.66
N ALA A 26 -8.14 3.16 -12.59
CA ALA A 26 -7.23 2.02 -12.49
C ALA A 26 -7.44 1.01 -13.62
N LYS A 27 -6.34 0.50 -14.17
CA LYS A 27 -6.30 -0.43 -15.31
C LYS A 27 -5.75 -1.80 -14.96
N LYS A 28 -4.93 -1.92 -13.91
CA LYS A 28 -4.25 -3.19 -13.58
C LYS A 28 -4.23 -3.47 -12.08
N ARG A 29 -3.93 -2.46 -11.26
CA ARG A 29 -3.67 -2.70 -9.83
C ARG A 29 -4.02 -1.53 -8.94
N ILE A 30 -4.47 -1.88 -7.75
CA ILE A 30 -4.67 -0.99 -6.62
C ILE A 30 -4.01 -1.66 -5.42
N PHE A 31 -2.96 -1.07 -4.86
CA PHE A 31 -2.37 -1.52 -3.61
C PHE A 31 -2.63 -0.50 -2.52
N LEU A 32 -3.11 -0.99 -1.39
CA LEU A 32 -3.45 -0.18 -0.25
C LEU A 32 -2.62 -0.67 0.94
N HIS A 33 -1.78 0.22 1.48
CA HIS A 33 -1.08 0.02 2.74
C HIS A 33 -1.13 1.29 3.59
N ALA A 34 -2.25 1.47 4.26
CA ALA A 34 -2.53 2.48 5.26
C ALA A 34 -3.03 1.78 6.53
N ALA A 35 -3.00 2.53 7.63
CA ALA A 35 -3.39 2.02 8.94
C ALA A 35 -4.85 1.51 8.97
N ILE A 36 -5.82 2.35 8.59
CA ILE A 36 -7.27 2.10 8.69
C ILE A 36 -8.00 2.82 7.53
N TYR A 37 -8.99 2.18 6.91
CA TYR A 37 -9.68 2.64 5.70
C TYR A 37 -11.18 2.96 5.90
N ASN A 38 -11.62 3.23 7.12
CA ASN A 38 -13.03 3.50 7.40
C ASN A 38 -13.54 4.68 6.55
N ARG A 39 -12.71 5.70 6.30
CA ARG A 39 -13.04 6.83 5.41
C ARG A 39 -13.31 6.41 3.95
N PHE A 40 -12.69 5.33 3.46
CA PHE A 40 -12.99 4.80 2.12
C PHE A 40 -14.31 4.03 2.10
N ALA A 41 -14.60 3.28 3.16
CA ALA A 41 -15.85 2.56 3.31
C ALA A 41 -17.06 3.51 3.45
N GLU A 42 -16.89 4.60 4.21
CA GLU A 42 -17.92 5.60 4.49
C GLU A 42 -18.13 6.60 3.33
N ASN A 43 -17.15 6.74 2.43
CA ASN A 43 -17.25 7.61 1.28
C ASN A 43 -17.80 6.84 0.07
N ALA A 44 -19.04 7.15 -0.32
CA ALA A 44 -19.73 6.52 -1.44
C ALA A 44 -18.98 6.69 -2.78
N ALA A 45 -18.36 7.85 -3.03
CA ALA A 45 -17.62 8.08 -4.28
C ALA A 45 -16.39 7.17 -4.37
N VAL A 46 -15.63 7.06 -3.28
CA VAL A 46 -14.42 6.22 -3.22
C VAL A 46 -14.78 4.73 -3.27
N SER A 47 -15.76 4.30 -2.48
CA SER A 47 -16.20 2.89 -2.46
C SER A 47 -16.78 2.46 -3.81
N ASN A 48 -17.63 3.27 -4.45
CA ASN A 48 -18.16 2.98 -5.78
C ASN A 48 -17.06 2.96 -6.86
N ALA A 49 -16.05 3.83 -6.74
CA ALA A 49 -14.91 3.82 -7.65
C ALA A 49 -14.10 2.52 -7.54
N LEU A 50 -13.85 2.03 -6.32
CA LEU A 50 -13.21 0.73 -6.10
C LEU A 50 -14.03 -0.42 -6.70
N GLU A 51 -15.34 -0.44 -6.46
CA GLU A 51 -16.23 -1.47 -7.05
C GLU A 51 -16.25 -1.39 -8.59
N SER A 52 -16.24 -0.18 -9.15
CA SER A 52 -16.21 0.03 -10.61
C SER A 52 -14.90 -0.45 -11.23
N ALA A 53 -13.77 -0.20 -10.56
CA ALA A 53 -12.47 -0.68 -10.98
C ALA A 53 -12.42 -2.22 -10.97
N LEU A 54 -12.88 -2.83 -9.86
CA LEU A 54 -12.90 -4.29 -9.67
C LEU A 54 -13.89 -5.04 -10.58
N ALA A 55 -14.88 -4.33 -11.16
CA ALA A 55 -15.73 -4.89 -12.20
C ALA A 55 -14.95 -5.20 -13.49
N CYS A 56 -13.79 -4.60 -13.69
CA CYS A 56 -12.85 -4.99 -14.74
C CYS A 56 -12.03 -6.21 -14.28
N PRO A 57 -12.06 -7.35 -15.00
CA PRO A 57 -11.35 -8.57 -14.58
C PRO A 57 -9.82 -8.41 -14.46
N ASP A 58 -9.22 -7.48 -15.19
CA ASP A 58 -7.77 -7.26 -15.21
C ASP A 58 -7.28 -6.40 -14.03
N VAL A 59 -8.19 -5.77 -13.29
CA VAL A 59 -7.85 -4.93 -12.14
C VAL A 59 -7.82 -5.79 -10.88
N THR A 60 -6.68 -5.76 -10.19
CA THR A 60 -6.50 -6.43 -8.89
C THR A 60 -6.40 -5.41 -7.76
N LEU A 61 -6.91 -5.75 -6.58
CA LEU A 61 -6.76 -4.98 -5.36
C LEU A 61 -6.06 -5.82 -4.29
N GLN A 62 -5.00 -5.26 -3.71
CA GLN A 62 -4.35 -5.83 -2.54
C GLN A 62 -4.34 -4.83 -1.39
N ALA A 63 -4.94 -5.19 -0.27
CA ALA A 63 -4.97 -4.33 0.92
C ALA A 63 -4.21 -4.98 2.07
N VAL A 64 -3.38 -4.19 2.75
CA VAL A 64 -2.78 -4.56 4.05
C VAL A 64 -3.57 -3.83 5.13
N LEU A 65 -4.22 -4.59 6.02
CA LEU A 65 -5.00 -4.05 7.14
C LEU A 65 -4.20 -4.17 8.44
N LEU A 66 -4.22 -3.12 9.27
CA LEU A 66 -3.63 -3.23 10.60
C LEU A 66 -4.39 -4.26 11.46
N PRO A 67 -3.68 -5.15 12.17
CA PRO A 67 -4.29 -6.11 13.09
C PRO A 67 -4.72 -5.45 14.40
N VAL A 68 -5.56 -4.40 14.35
CA VAL A 68 -5.97 -3.62 15.53
C VAL A 68 -6.68 -4.50 16.58
N TRP A 69 -7.30 -5.60 16.15
CA TRP A 69 -7.94 -6.62 16.98
C TRP A 69 -6.96 -7.49 17.78
N ARG A 70 -5.67 -7.47 17.47
CA ARG A 70 -4.66 -8.23 18.21
C ARG A 70 -4.06 -7.39 19.31
N ASP A 71 -3.60 -8.06 20.36
CA ASP A 71 -2.80 -7.42 21.38
C ASP A 71 -1.31 -7.44 20.98
N ILE A 72 -0.86 -6.33 20.40
CA ILE A 72 0.50 -6.17 19.87
C ILE A 72 1.13 -4.95 20.54
N VAL A 73 2.37 -5.11 21.01
CA VAL A 73 3.11 -4.11 21.81
C VAL A 73 3.14 -2.72 21.18
N TRP A 74 3.24 -2.62 19.86
CA TRP A 74 3.32 -1.34 19.15
C TRP A 74 1.95 -0.75 18.76
N MET A 75 0.84 -1.48 18.97
CA MET A 75 -0.47 -1.08 18.45
C MET A 75 -1.00 0.20 19.10
N ASP A 76 -0.78 0.40 20.40
CA ASP A 76 -1.23 1.62 21.06
C ASP A 76 -0.49 2.87 20.56
N ALA A 77 0.82 2.75 20.38
CA ALA A 77 1.64 3.82 19.81
C ALA A 77 1.23 4.12 18.35
N ALA A 78 0.95 3.08 17.56
CA ALA A 78 0.41 3.21 16.21
C ALA A 78 -0.94 3.93 16.19
N CYS A 79 -1.84 3.56 17.09
CA CYS A 79 -3.16 4.19 17.20
C CYS A 79 -3.03 5.68 17.55
N GLN A 80 -2.20 6.02 18.52
CA GLN A 80 -1.93 7.41 18.92
C GLN A 80 -1.29 8.23 17.80
N LEU A 81 -0.39 7.64 17.01
CA LEU A 81 0.26 8.36 15.90
C LEU A 81 -0.73 8.68 14.76
N VAL A 82 -1.65 7.77 14.46
CA VAL A 82 -2.61 7.93 13.36
C VAL A 82 -3.82 8.77 13.79
N ARG A 83 -4.25 8.63 15.05
CA ARG A 83 -5.40 9.32 15.64
C ARG A 83 -5.12 9.66 17.11
N PRO A 84 -4.45 10.78 17.39
CA PRO A 84 -4.02 11.17 18.74
C PRO A 84 -5.19 11.35 19.73
N GLU A 85 -6.38 11.67 19.23
CA GLU A 85 -7.58 11.92 20.05
C GLU A 85 -8.47 10.68 20.28
N GLY A 86 -8.17 9.56 19.61
CA GLY A 86 -9.05 8.38 19.64
C GLY A 86 -8.71 7.39 20.76
N SER A 87 -9.73 6.81 21.38
CA SER A 87 -9.53 5.63 22.24
C SER A 87 -9.18 4.38 21.40
N ARG A 88 -8.59 3.36 22.02
CA ARG A 88 -8.35 2.07 21.36
C ARG A 88 -9.66 1.44 20.85
N ASP A 89 -10.75 1.60 21.60
CA ASP A 89 -12.07 1.11 21.21
C ASP A 89 -12.61 1.82 19.97
N ASP A 90 -12.38 3.12 19.83
CA ASP A 90 -12.76 3.85 18.61
C ASP A 90 -11.93 3.43 17.40
N MET A 91 -10.65 3.10 17.62
CA MET A 91 -9.79 2.55 16.58
C MET A 91 -10.24 1.16 16.16
N LEU A 92 -10.63 0.30 17.11
CA LEU A 92 -11.20 -1.02 16.83
C LEU A 92 -12.47 -0.92 15.99
N LYS A 93 -13.41 -0.03 16.34
CA LYS A 93 -14.63 0.19 15.55
C LYS A 93 -14.32 0.60 14.12
N LYS A 94 -13.39 1.55 13.92
CA LYS A 94 -12.97 2.00 12.58
C LYS A 94 -12.22 0.90 11.81
N ALA A 95 -11.41 0.11 12.49
CA ALA A 95 -10.75 -1.04 11.89
C ALA A 95 -11.77 -2.09 11.42
N GLU A 96 -12.83 -2.34 12.21
CA GLU A 96 -13.89 -3.28 11.84
C GLU A 96 -14.66 -2.79 10.61
N VAL A 97 -15.06 -1.51 10.55
CA VAL A 97 -15.67 -0.91 9.34
C VAL A 97 -14.77 -1.11 8.10
N SER A 98 -13.46 -0.92 8.25
CA SER A 98 -12.50 -1.14 7.17
C SER A 98 -12.46 -2.61 6.75
N ARG A 99 -12.41 -3.51 7.73
CA ARG A 99 -12.33 -4.95 7.52
C ARG A 99 -13.59 -5.48 6.83
N GLU A 100 -14.77 -5.15 7.35
CA GLU A 100 -16.06 -5.53 6.75
C GLU A 100 -16.18 -5.04 5.31
N PHE A 101 -15.75 -3.80 5.05
CA PHE A 101 -15.73 -3.24 3.70
C PHE A 101 -14.90 -4.08 2.73
N PHE A 102 -13.64 -4.42 3.08
CA PHE A 102 -12.81 -5.23 2.21
C PHE A 102 -13.24 -6.68 2.13
N LEU A 103 -13.76 -7.28 3.21
CA LEU A 103 -14.31 -8.64 3.17
C LEU A 103 -15.53 -8.72 2.24
N ARG A 104 -16.38 -7.69 2.21
CA ARG A 104 -17.49 -7.58 1.25
C ARG A 104 -16.97 -7.49 -0.19
N LEU A 105 -15.93 -6.69 -0.44
CA LEU A 105 -15.28 -6.62 -1.75
C LEU A 105 -14.68 -7.97 -2.15
N ALA A 106 -13.97 -8.66 -1.25
CA ALA A 106 -13.38 -9.97 -1.50
C ALA A 106 -14.43 -11.03 -1.82
N LYS A 107 -15.56 -11.03 -1.09
CA LYS A 107 -16.68 -11.93 -1.38
C LYS A 107 -17.29 -11.68 -2.77
N LYS A 108 -17.36 -10.42 -3.21
CA LYS A 108 -17.92 -10.04 -4.51
C LYS A 108 -16.93 -10.27 -5.67
N TYR A 109 -15.64 -10.10 -5.42
CA TYR A 109 -14.56 -10.18 -6.41
C TYR A 109 -13.40 -11.08 -5.93
N PRO A 110 -13.66 -12.39 -5.74
CA PRO A 110 -12.73 -13.30 -5.03
C PRO A 110 -11.41 -13.56 -5.77
N GLN A 111 -11.35 -13.31 -7.09
CA GLN A 111 -10.13 -13.46 -7.88
C GLN A 111 -9.31 -12.17 -7.95
N GLN A 112 -9.95 -11.02 -7.70
CA GLN A 112 -9.34 -9.71 -7.85
C GLN A 112 -8.84 -9.13 -6.53
N VAL A 113 -9.47 -9.48 -5.41
CA VAL A 113 -9.20 -8.86 -4.10
C VAL A 113 -8.42 -9.83 -3.21
N THR A 114 -7.28 -9.38 -2.71
CA THR A 114 -6.52 -10.08 -1.66
C THR A 114 -6.31 -9.16 -0.48
N ILE A 115 -6.59 -9.66 0.73
CA ILE A 115 -6.42 -8.90 1.96
C ILE A 115 -5.37 -9.58 2.81
N TYR A 116 -4.37 -8.82 3.23
CA TYR A 116 -3.32 -9.23 4.13
C TYR A 116 -3.53 -8.58 5.50
N GLU A 117 -3.30 -9.36 6.55
CA GLU A 117 -3.06 -8.81 7.88
C GLU A 117 -1.64 -8.24 7.92
N GLY A 118 -1.48 -7.01 8.42
CA GLY A 118 -0.18 -6.34 8.51
C GLY A 118 0.70 -6.94 9.61
N LYS A 119 1.96 -7.26 9.29
CA LYS A 119 2.93 -7.82 10.26
C LYS A 119 3.71 -6.76 11.04
N SER A 120 3.71 -5.52 10.56
CA SER A 120 4.46 -4.40 11.11
C SER A 120 3.63 -3.12 11.07
N PHE A 121 4.01 -2.15 11.90
CA PHE A 121 3.48 -0.80 11.81
C PHE A 121 3.92 -0.15 10.49
N PRO A 122 3.00 0.39 9.66
CA PRO A 122 3.37 1.13 8.46
C PRO A 122 4.23 2.34 8.83
N ALA A 123 5.37 2.52 8.16
CA ALA A 123 6.18 3.73 8.32
C ALA A 123 5.47 4.99 7.78
N PHE A 124 4.56 4.80 6.81
CA PHE A 124 3.74 5.85 6.19
C PHE A 124 2.50 5.22 5.53
N PRO A 125 1.41 5.98 5.33
CA PRO A 125 0.31 5.51 4.50
C PRO A 125 0.73 5.53 3.03
N LEU A 126 0.40 4.46 2.31
CA LEU A 126 0.79 4.21 0.93
C LEU A 126 -0.41 3.70 0.13
N VAL A 127 -0.67 4.32 -1.01
CA VAL A 127 -1.63 3.87 -2.03
C VAL A 127 -0.89 3.80 -3.35
N ILE A 128 -1.04 2.70 -4.09
CA ILE A 128 -0.45 2.55 -5.42
C ILE A 128 -1.59 2.26 -6.39
N VAL A 129 -1.73 3.07 -7.43
CA VAL A 129 -2.68 2.84 -8.51
C VAL A 129 -1.87 2.78 -9.80
N ASP A 130 -1.81 1.61 -10.42
CA ASP A 130 -1.00 1.37 -11.61
C ASP A 130 0.43 1.93 -11.46
N GLU A 131 0.82 2.89 -12.31
CA GLU A 131 2.14 3.50 -12.36
C GLU A 131 2.21 4.79 -11.51
N THR A 132 1.35 4.93 -10.50
CA THR A 132 1.31 6.09 -9.60
C THR A 132 1.35 5.64 -8.14
N ILE A 133 2.25 6.26 -7.38
CA ILE A 133 2.36 6.07 -5.94
C ILE A 133 1.86 7.32 -5.24
N PHE A 134 0.99 7.14 -4.26
CA PHE A 134 0.57 8.16 -3.31
C PHE A 134 1.10 7.78 -1.94
N CYS A 135 1.87 8.64 -1.31
CA CYS A 135 2.35 8.41 0.05
C CYS A 135 2.13 9.65 0.92
N GLY A 136 1.61 9.43 2.12
CA GLY A 136 1.47 10.46 3.14
C GLY A 136 2.57 10.32 4.19
N HIS A 137 2.59 11.22 5.17
CA HIS A 137 3.50 11.12 6.31
C HIS A 137 2.72 10.96 7.62
N TYR A 138 3.18 10.06 8.49
CA TYR A 138 2.80 10.06 9.90
C TYR A 138 3.69 11.05 10.65
N ALA A 139 3.09 11.81 11.57
CA ALA A 139 3.80 12.79 12.39
C ALA A 139 3.19 12.83 13.78
N HIS A 140 4.02 13.07 14.80
CA HIS A 140 3.53 13.43 16.14
C HIS A 140 2.94 14.84 16.07
N SER A 141 1.64 14.90 15.80
CA SER A 141 0.88 16.12 15.53
C SER A 141 -0.53 15.98 16.07
N GLN A 142 -1.19 17.11 16.30
CA GLN A 142 -2.63 17.16 16.57
C GLN A 142 -3.46 17.02 15.27
N VAL A 143 -2.83 17.22 14.11
CA VAL A 143 -3.48 17.04 12.80
C VAL A 143 -3.49 15.56 12.43
N LEU A 144 -4.65 15.05 11.98
CA LEU A 144 -4.79 13.66 11.56
C LEU A 144 -3.96 13.35 10.31
N ALA A 145 -3.41 12.14 10.20
CA ALA A 145 -2.59 11.74 9.06
C ALA A 145 -3.21 12.00 7.66
N PRO A 146 -4.53 11.78 7.44
CA PRO A 146 -5.15 12.11 6.15
C PRO A 146 -5.21 13.61 5.83
N GLU A 147 -5.00 14.50 6.79
CA GLU A 147 -5.02 15.97 6.62
C GLU A 147 -3.60 16.56 6.54
N GLY A 148 -2.58 15.71 6.74
CA GLY A 148 -1.17 16.10 6.67
C GLY A 148 -0.63 16.19 5.24
N LEU A 149 0.69 16.09 5.11
CA LEU A 149 1.38 16.14 3.83
C LEU A 149 1.22 14.84 3.05
N TRP A 150 0.92 14.95 1.76
CA TRP A 150 0.88 13.83 0.81
C TRP A 150 1.71 14.15 -0.43
N MET A 151 2.22 13.09 -1.07
CA MET A 151 2.98 13.15 -2.31
C MET A 151 2.38 12.19 -3.33
N GLN A 152 2.37 12.60 -4.60
CA GLN A 152 2.05 11.77 -5.75
C GLN A 152 3.31 11.63 -6.61
N LEU A 153 3.64 10.39 -7.00
CA LEU A 153 4.81 10.06 -7.80
C LEU A 153 4.40 9.21 -9.01
N ALA A 154 4.70 9.68 -10.23
CA ALA A 154 4.53 8.88 -11.44
C ALA A 154 5.80 8.03 -11.68
N VAL A 155 5.68 6.70 -11.59
CA VAL A 155 6.82 5.79 -11.56
C VAL A 155 6.49 4.42 -12.17
N PRO A 156 7.46 3.70 -12.77
CA PRO A 156 7.24 2.37 -13.34
C PRO A 156 7.12 1.29 -12.23
N THR A 157 6.00 1.29 -11.48
CA THR A 157 5.73 0.37 -10.37
C THR A 157 5.76 -1.10 -10.82
N GLY A 158 5.38 -1.39 -12.07
CA GLY A 158 5.45 -2.73 -12.64
C GLY A 158 6.86 -3.31 -12.60
N LEU A 159 7.84 -2.53 -13.07
CA LEU A 159 9.26 -2.90 -13.05
C LEU A 159 9.78 -3.01 -11.61
N LEU A 160 9.50 -2.00 -10.79
CA LEU A 160 10.01 -1.95 -9.43
C LEU A 160 9.45 -3.08 -8.55
N ARG A 161 8.20 -3.50 -8.78
CA ARG A 161 7.63 -4.68 -8.12
C ARG A 161 8.32 -5.95 -8.55
N HIS A 162 8.57 -6.14 -9.85
CA HIS A 162 9.32 -7.32 -10.32
C HIS A 162 10.69 -7.41 -9.65
N LEU A 163 11.38 -6.28 -9.46
CA LEU A 163 12.65 -6.20 -8.73
C LEU A 163 12.49 -6.44 -7.22
N ALA A 164 11.33 -6.13 -6.64
CA ALA A 164 11.05 -6.43 -5.23
C ALA A 164 10.75 -7.92 -5.05
N ASP A 165 10.00 -8.54 -5.96
CA ASP A 165 9.58 -9.94 -5.95
C ASP A 165 10.75 -10.89 -6.22
N SER A 166 11.75 -10.49 -7.03
CA SER A 166 12.91 -11.31 -7.39
C SER A 166 13.82 -11.72 -6.23
N LYS A 167 13.65 -11.14 -5.03
CA LYS A 167 14.36 -11.53 -3.81
C LYS A 167 13.87 -12.82 -3.15
N VAL A 168 12.72 -13.37 -3.56
CA VAL A 168 12.07 -14.49 -2.83
C VAL A 168 12.69 -15.85 -3.17
N HIS A 169 13.59 -15.95 -4.15
CA HIS A 169 14.21 -17.23 -4.55
C HIS A 169 15.66 -17.44 -4.07
N SER A 170 16.18 -16.66 -3.12
CA SER A 170 17.54 -16.86 -2.60
C SER A 170 17.62 -17.63 -1.28
N PHE A 171 16.57 -18.36 -0.92
CA PHE A 171 16.62 -19.36 0.14
C PHE A 171 15.92 -20.60 -0.40
N GLU A 172 16.68 -21.68 -0.55
CA GLU A 172 16.28 -22.99 -1.10
C GLU A 172 16.27 -23.07 -2.65
N TYR A 173 17.45 -23.19 -3.28
CA TYR A 173 17.82 -24.26 -4.24
C TYR A 173 19.11 -23.93 -5.03
N ASP A 174 20.09 -24.86 -4.98
CA ASP A 174 21.28 -25.07 -5.83
C ASP A 174 22.32 -23.95 -6.05
N ALA A 175 23.48 -24.14 -5.37
CA ALA A 175 24.69 -23.32 -5.31
C ALA A 175 25.48 -23.10 -6.65
N HIS A 176 24.89 -23.39 -7.81
CA HIS A 176 25.56 -23.18 -9.10
C HIS A 176 24.83 -22.23 -10.06
N CYS A 177 23.53 -21.96 -9.87
CA CYS A 177 22.79 -20.93 -10.64
C CYS A 177 22.73 -19.56 -9.94
N GLU A 178 22.97 -19.51 -8.63
CA GLU A 178 22.88 -18.28 -7.83
C GLU A 178 23.91 -17.21 -8.21
N HIS A 179 25.08 -17.63 -8.72
CA HIS A 179 26.18 -16.69 -8.97
C HIS A 179 25.93 -15.79 -10.18
N GLN A 180 25.09 -16.17 -11.16
CA GLN A 180 24.81 -15.33 -12.33
C GLN A 180 23.60 -14.41 -12.12
N LEU A 181 22.52 -14.93 -11.52
CA LEU A 181 21.31 -14.15 -11.21
C LEU A 181 21.53 -13.16 -10.06
N GLY A 182 22.26 -13.55 -9.01
CA GLY A 182 22.62 -12.65 -7.92
C GLY A 182 23.52 -11.49 -8.37
N THR A 183 24.43 -11.74 -9.31
CA THR A 183 25.39 -10.73 -9.80
C THR A 183 24.73 -9.70 -10.73
N GLN A 184 23.79 -10.11 -11.61
CA GLN A 184 23.00 -9.18 -12.43
C GLN A 184 21.98 -8.34 -11.61
N GLN A 185 21.48 -8.87 -10.49
CA GLN A 185 20.53 -8.13 -9.64
C GLN A 185 21.23 -7.12 -8.73
N LEU A 186 22.40 -7.49 -8.19
CA LEU A 186 23.27 -6.54 -7.49
C LEU A 186 23.79 -5.46 -8.43
N SER A 187 24.07 -5.78 -9.70
CA SER A 187 24.43 -4.76 -10.70
C SER A 187 23.26 -3.83 -10.98
N LYS A 188 22.04 -4.34 -11.24
CA LYS A 188 20.84 -3.48 -11.46
C LYS A 188 20.50 -2.58 -10.27
N LYS A 189 20.67 -3.05 -9.02
CA LYS A 189 20.50 -2.19 -7.84
C LYS A 189 21.59 -1.13 -7.70
N LYS A 190 22.83 -1.44 -8.10
CA LYS A 190 23.92 -0.46 -8.17
C LYS A 190 23.71 0.55 -9.31
N GLU A 191 23.04 0.13 -10.38
CA GLU A 191 22.67 0.94 -11.55
C GLU A 191 21.44 1.82 -11.31
N MET A 192 20.59 1.49 -10.32
CA MET A 192 19.49 2.39 -9.93
C MET A 192 20.05 3.73 -9.50
N SER A 193 19.52 4.79 -10.11
CA SER A 193 19.70 6.15 -9.66
C SER A 193 19.23 6.35 -8.20
N PRO A 194 19.64 7.44 -7.52
CA PRO A 194 19.10 7.78 -6.21
C PRO A 194 17.57 7.86 -6.16
N HIS A 195 16.92 8.35 -7.21
CA HIS A 195 15.47 8.49 -7.27
C HIS A 195 14.78 7.13 -7.39
N GLU A 196 15.24 6.23 -8.26
CA GLU A 196 14.71 4.86 -8.37
C GLU A 196 14.84 4.10 -7.06
N ARG A 197 15.96 4.28 -6.35
CA ARG A 197 16.14 3.67 -5.01
C ARG A 197 15.14 4.21 -3.99
N ALA A 198 14.85 5.51 -4.02
CA ALA A 198 13.85 6.11 -3.13
C ALA A 198 12.46 5.52 -3.38
N VAL A 199 12.05 5.41 -4.65
CA VAL A 199 10.76 4.82 -5.03
C VAL A 199 10.68 3.34 -4.68
N PHE A 200 11.78 2.62 -4.91
CA PHE A 200 11.88 1.19 -4.58
C PHE A 200 11.63 0.92 -3.10
N ARG A 201 12.01 1.83 -2.19
CA ARG A 201 11.71 1.69 -0.75
C ARG A 201 10.21 1.68 -0.46
N TYR A 202 9.39 2.45 -1.16
CA TYR A 202 7.92 2.43 -0.99
C TYR A 202 7.33 1.06 -1.35
N ILE A 203 7.79 0.47 -2.45
CA ILE A 203 7.33 -0.86 -2.89
C ILE A 203 7.84 -1.96 -1.95
N GLN A 204 9.05 -1.82 -1.42
CA GLN A 204 9.55 -2.73 -0.40
C GLN A 204 8.75 -2.64 0.90
N GLU A 205 8.41 -1.44 1.37
CA GLU A 205 7.55 -1.26 2.56
C GLU A 205 6.24 -2.03 2.40
N TRP A 206 5.53 -1.79 1.28
CA TRP A 206 4.29 -2.52 0.98
C TRP A 206 4.49 -4.04 0.99
N LYS A 207 5.56 -4.52 0.34
CA LYS A 207 5.84 -5.95 0.25
C LYS A 207 6.11 -6.56 1.63
N GLU A 208 6.95 -5.90 2.42
CA GLU A 208 7.35 -6.35 3.73
C GLU A 208 6.20 -6.26 4.75
N ALA A 209 5.27 -5.31 4.61
CA ALA A 209 4.15 -5.20 5.53
C ALA A 209 3.17 -6.39 5.48
N LYS A 210 3.14 -7.16 4.38
CA LYS A 210 2.20 -8.28 4.20
C LYS A 210 2.49 -9.44 5.16
N GLY A 211 1.50 -9.77 5.98
CA GLY A 211 1.44 -10.99 6.78
C GLY A 211 0.50 -12.03 6.16
N ALA A 212 -0.27 -12.71 7.01
CA ALA A 212 -1.21 -13.75 6.59
C ALA A 212 -2.35 -13.19 5.71
N VAL A 213 -2.79 -13.97 4.73
CA VAL A 213 -4.00 -13.65 3.96
C VAL A 213 -5.23 -13.88 4.84
N ILE A 214 -6.16 -12.93 4.87
CA ILE A 214 -7.37 -12.96 5.72
C ILE A 214 -8.67 -12.97 4.91
N THR A 215 -8.61 -13.14 3.60
CA THR A 215 -9.79 -13.43 2.76
C THR A 215 -10.15 -14.90 2.90
N SER A 216 -11.39 -15.18 3.32
CA SER A 216 -12.01 -16.51 3.33
C SER A 216 -12.65 -16.84 1.98
#